data_AF-A0A1C9HY90-F1
#
_entry.id   AF-A0A1C9HY90-F1
#
_cell.length_a   1.000
_cell.length_b   1.000
_cell.length_c   1.000
_cell.angle_alpha   90.00
_cell.angle_beta   90.00
_cell.angle_gamma   90.00
#
_symmetry.space_group_name_H-M   'P 1'
#
loop_
_entity.id
_entity.type
_entity.pdbx_description
1 polymer ?
#
loop_
_entity_poly.entity_id
_entity_poly.type
_entity_poly.pdbx_seq_one_letter_code
_entity_poly.pdbx_strand_id
1 'polypeptide(L)'
;MFSVITCIRDNHDWRLVLAAAAVCLVGATAAMLLLSRAQECDAGRRKLWIGASAFAFGTGVWATHFIAMLAYDGGMPIGYQLGLTTLSFLLSVVGSWAAILVASESRGRFSRIRGGVLMALGIASMHLTGMQAIETQAVILYDPLMTLSAVLAGALLSGAAFHAFFQLKGLRRLLASSITFVLAICALHFISMASITLVPDPGKQVPATVLDASLLAVIVVVAATTLILIALAVVFIESHLTDLRGLANASQEGLLILREGRIIDANERFQGLSGWKLADLAGKAPSAVLSAIQGTGQNRPSETLLNTRNGREIAVEVTASRIVYRGHNCEVLAVRDLTERRQAEEMIEHLAHHDVLTDLPNRSLFDTRIRQALQMA
;
A
#
# COMPACT_ATOMS: atom_id res chain seq x y z
N MET A 1 -2.83 -6.73 48.19
CA MET A 1 -3.68 -6.78 46.99
C MET A 1 -3.50 -5.46 46.27
N PHE A 2 -2.85 -5.45 45.10
CA PHE A 2 -2.56 -4.22 44.37
C PHE A 2 -3.45 -4.16 43.13
N SER A 3 -4.22 -3.10 42.98
CA SER A 3 -4.91 -2.81 41.71
C SER A 3 -3.90 -2.22 40.74
N VAL A 4 -3.79 -2.79 39.54
CA VAL A 4 -2.82 -2.34 38.54
C VAL A 4 -3.06 -0.87 38.12
N ILE A 5 -4.27 -0.33 38.28
CA ILE A 5 -4.60 1.07 38.02
C ILE A 5 -3.69 2.06 38.76
N THR A 6 -3.37 1.79 40.04
CA THR A 6 -2.47 2.69 40.80
C THR A 6 -1.03 2.60 40.32
N CYS A 7 -0.62 1.45 39.77
CA CYS A 7 0.74 1.23 39.27
C CYS A 7 0.95 1.73 37.82
N ILE A 8 -0.11 1.95 37.04
CA ILE A 8 -0.01 2.53 35.68
C ILE A 8 0.56 3.96 35.73
N ARG A 9 0.26 4.72 36.79
CA ARG A 9 0.74 6.09 36.96
C ARG A 9 2.16 6.17 37.49
N ASP A 10 2.50 5.32 38.46
CA ASP A 10 3.70 5.52 39.29
C ASP A 10 4.84 4.53 39.00
N ASN A 11 4.55 3.38 38.38
CA ASN A 11 5.50 2.27 38.20
C ASN A 11 5.70 1.85 36.72
N HIS A 12 5.55 2.79 35.78
CA HIS A 12 5.89 2.54 34.38
C HIS A 12 7.09 3.39 33.94
N ASP A 13 8.10 2.76 33.35
CA ASP A 13 9.15 3.50 32.66
C ASP A 13 8.55 4.17 31.41
N TRP A 14 8.35 5.49 31.51
CA TRP A 14 7.78 6.31 30.44
C TRP A 14 8.56 6.20 29.12
N ARG A 15 9.87 5.90 29.16
CA ARG A 15 10.70 5.75 27.96
C ARG A 15 10.29 4.51 27.17
N LEU A 16 10.07 3.39 27.86
CA LEU A 16 9.63 2.15 27.25
C LEU A 16 8.16 2.25 26.80
N VAL A 17 7.30 2.97 27.53
CA VAL A 17 5.94 3.24 27.08
C VAL A 17 5.92 4.06 25.78
N LEU A 18 6.77 5.09 25.67
CA LEU A 18 6.93 5.84 24.41
C LEU A 18 7.49 4.97 23.29
N ALA A 19 8.47 4.11 23.58
CA ALA A 19 8.98 3.16 22.61
C ALA A 19 7.90 2.19 22.13
N ALA A 20 7.06 1.67 23.04
CA ALA A 20 5.92 0.81 22.71
C ALA A 20 4.93 1.55 21.80
N ALA A 21 4.58 2.80 22.11
CA ALA A 21 3.69 3.61 21.29
C ALA A 21 4.28 3.88 19.89
N ALA A 22 5.59 4.15 19.79
CA ALA A 22 6.27 4.33 18.52
C ALA A 22 6.28 3.05 17.68
N VAL A 23 6.63 1.90 18.26
CA VAL A 23 6.61 0.60 17.59
C VAL A 23 5.19 0.23 17.15
N CYS A 24 4.19 0.50 17.99
CA CYS A 24 2.78 0.31 17.65
C CYS A 24 2.38 1.14 16.43
N LEU A 25 2.75 2.43 16.40
CA LEU A 25 2.45 3.32 15.29
C LEU A 25 3.15 2.88 14.00
N VAL A 26 4.44 2.53 14.05
CA VAL A 26 5.18 2.02 12.89
C VAL A 26 4.54 0.73 12.39
N GLY A 27 4.17 -0.19 13.29
CA GLY A 27 3.54 -1.47 12.93
C GLY A 27 2.17 -1.29 12.28
N ALA A 28 1.32 -0.46 12.87
CA ALA A 28 0.02 -0.12 12.30
C ALA A 28 0.17 0.55 10.93
N THR A 29 1.10 1.50 10.79
CA THR A 29 1.33 2.21 9.53
C THR A 29 1.88 1.28 8.44
N ALA A 30 2.87 0.44 8.76
CA ALA A 30 3.42 -0.55 7.85
C ALA A 30 2.33 -1.54 7.39
N ALA A 31 1.50 -2.02 8.30
CA ALA A 31 0.38 -2.89 7.98
C ALA A 31 -0.61 -2.22 7.03
N MET A 32 -0.96 -0.94 7.26
CA MET A 32 -1.89 -0.21 6.40
C MET A 32 -1.30 0.11 5.02
N LEU A 33 0.01 0.37 4.92
CA LEU A 33 0.71 0.51 3.64
C LEU A 33 0.69 -0.80 2.85
N LEU A 34 1.03 -1.92 3.50
CA LEU A 34 0.98 -3.26 2.89
C LEU A 34 -0.44 -3.65 2.47
N LEU A 35 -1.45 -3.29 3.27
CA LEU A 35 -2.85 -3.53 2.93
C LEU A 35 -3.29 -2.64 1.75
N SER A 36 -2.80 -1.41 1.67
CA SER A 36 -3.05 -0.54 0.52
C SER A 36 -2.50 -1.17 -0.76
N ARG A 37 -1.30 -1.75 -0.71
CA ARG A 37 -0.71 -2.50 -1.83
C ARG A 37 -1.52 -3.72 -2.21
N ALA A 38 -2.06 -4.44 -1.23
CA ALA A 38 -2.93 -5.58 -1.49
C ALA A 38 -4.18 -5.21 -2.30
N GLN A 39 -4.70 -3.98 -2.16
CA GLN A 39 -5.84 -3.49 -2.93
C GLN A 39 -5.51 -3.15 -4.38
N GLU A 40 -4.25 -2.92 -4.71
CA GLU A 40 -3.80 -2.58 -6.07
C GLU A 40 -3.40 -3.81 -6.89
N CYS A 41 -3.24 -4.98 -6.25
CA CYS A 41 -2.70 -6.19 -6.86
C CYS A 41 -3.77 -7.22 -7.29
N ASP A 42 -3.41 -8.12 -8.21
CA ASP A 42 -4.23 -9.27 -8.60
C ASP A 42 -4.53 -10.23 -7.46
N ALA A 43 -5.57 -11.05 -7.60
CA ALA A 43 -6.03 -12.00 -6.59
C ALA A 43 -4.91 -12.91 -6.02
N GLY A 44 -3.96 -13.36 -6.84
CA GLY A 44 -2.82 -14.17 -6.39
C GLY A 44 -1.85 -13.40 -5.49
N ARG A 45 -1.38 -12.23 -5.94
CA ARG A 45 -0.44 -11.37 -5.17
C ARG A 45 -1.11 -10.68 -3.99
N ARG A 46 -2.41 -10.42 -4.10
CA ARG A 46 -3.23 -9.83 -3.03
C ARG A 46 -3.19 -10.66 -1.75
N LYS A 47 -3.27 -11.99 -1.84
CA LYS A 47 -3.17 -12.88 -0.68
C LYS A 47 -1.81 -12.76 0.02
N LEU A 48 -0.73 -12.67 -0.75
CA LEU A 48 0.63 -12.47 -0.22
C LEU A 48 0.74 -11.14 0.54
N TRP A 49 0.25 -10.05 -0.03
CA TRP A 49 0.29 -8.72 0.62
C TRP A 49 -0.61 -8.63 1.85
N ILE A 50 -1.76 -9.32 1.86
CA ILE A 50 -2.59 -9.46 3.06
C ILE A 50 -1.83 -10.22 4.15
N GLY A 51 -1.14 -11.32 3.80
CA GLY A 51 -0.30 -12.06 4.74
C GLY A 51 0.83 -11.20 5.31
N ALA A 52 1.53 -10.43 4.47
CA ALA A 52 2.57 -9.50 4.91
C ALA A 52 2.02 -8.40 5.83
N SER A 53 0.86 -7.82 5.50
CA SER A 53 0.16 -6.84 6.32
C SER A 53 -0.20 -7.41 7.70
N ALA A 54 -0.74 -8.63 7.73
CA ALA A 54 -1.09 -9.32 8.96
C ALA A 54 0.13 -9.66 9.82
N PHE A 55 1.23 -10.08 9.21
CA PHE A 55 2.49 -10.34 9.90
C PHE A 55 3.07 -9.06 10.53
N ALA A 56 3.11 -7.96 9.77
CA ALA A 56 3.56 -6.67 10.28
C ALA A 56 2.67 -6.16 11.43
N PHE A 57 1.34 -6.25 11.28
CA PHE A 57 0.40 -5.83 12.31
C PHE A 57 0.54 -6.67 13.58
N GLY A 58 0.49 -8.00 13.45
CA GLY A 58 0.59 -8.93 14.59
C GLY A 58 1.93 -8.81 15.32
N THR A 59 3.03 -8.66 14.58
CA THR A 59 4.36 -8.39 15.18
C THR A 59 4.36 -7.07 15.95
N GLY A 60 3.77 -6.01 15.39
CA GLY A 60 3.64 -4.71 16.05
C GLY A 60 2.81 -4.78 17.33
N VAL A 61 1.67 -5.48 17.31
CA VAL A 61 0.80 -5.67 18.49
C VAL A 61 1.51 -6.48 19.57
N TRP A 62 2.13 -7.60 19.21
CA TRP A 62 2.89 -8.45 20.15
C TRP A 62 4.08 -7.70 20.77
N ALA A 63 4.88 -7.00 19.94
CA ALA A 63 6.00 -6.21 20.43
C ALA A 63 5.52 -5.09 21.36
N THR A 64 4.46 -4.35 20.98
CA THR A 64 3.89 -3.29 21.83
C THR A 64 3.49 -3.82 23.20
N HIS A 65 2.83 -4.98 23.26
CA HIS A 65 2.44 -5.59 24.53
C HIS A 65 3.64 -5.94 25.40
N PHE A 66 4.65 -6.63 24.86
CA PHE A 66 5.80 -7.04 25.67
C PHE A 66 6.75 -5.87 26.00
N ILE A 67 6.87 -4.84 25.16
CA ILE A 67 7.55 -3.59 25.55
C ILE A 67 6.81 -2.94 26.73
N ALA A 68 5.48 -2.87 26.69
CA ALA A 68 4.69 -2.32 27.79
C ALA A 68 4.80 -3.14 29.07
N MET A 69 4.87 -4.49 28.96
CA MET A 69 5.10 -5.36 30.11
C MET A 69 6.51 -5.20 30.69
N LEU A 70 7.54 -5.00 29.87
CA LEU A 70 8.90 -4.71 30.32
C LEU A 70 9.01 -3.32 30.96
N ALA A 71 8.12 -2.40 30.60
CA ALA A 71 8.04 -1.08 31.22
C ALA A 71 7.43 -1.11 32.63
N TYR A 72 6.68 -2.17 32.98
CA TYR A 72 5.95 -2.30 34.22
C TYR A 72 6.84 -2.86 35.34
N ASP A 73 6.98 -2.10 36.43
CA ASP A 73 7.60 -2.57 37.67
C ASP A 73 6.54 -2.97 38.71
N GLY A 74 6.34 -4.28 38.84
CA GLY A 74 5.42 -4.87 39.81
C GLY A 74 6.00 -5.03 41.22
N GLY A 75 7.25 -4.60 41.47
CA GLY A 75 7.96 -4.76 42.74
C GLY A 75 8.39 -6.20 43.06
N MET A 76 8.25 -7.12 42.10
CA MET A 76 8.66 -8.53 42.20
C MET A 76 9.33 -8.96 40.89
N PRO A 77 10.28 -9.91 40.92
CA PRO A 77 10.85 -10.47 39.70
C PRO A 77 9.76 -11.07 38.79
N ILE A 78 9.83 -10.73 37.50
CA ILE A 78 8.93 -11.21 36.46
C ILE A 78 9.78 -11.94 35.41
N GLY A 79 9.40 -13.16 35.08
CA GLY A 79 9.91 -13.87 33.92
C GLY A 79 8.78 -14.35 33.01
N TYR A 80 9.13 -14.94 31.87
CA TYR A 80 8.15 -15.32 30.84
C TYR A 80 8.33 -16.76 30.34
N GLN A 81 7.24 -17.52 30.25
CA GLN A 81 7.25 -18.85 29.65
C GLN A 81 7.38 -18.77 28.12
N LEU A 82 8.46 -19.35 27.56
CA LEU A 82 8.73 -19.32 26.11
C LEU A 82 7.56 -19.85 25.24
N GLY A 83 6.90 -20.92 25.68
CA GLY A 83 5.80 -21.54 24.93
C GLY A 83 4.60 -20.62 24.76
N LEU A 84 4.11 -20.03 25.86
CA LEU A 84 2.98 -19.10 25.84
C LEU A 84 3.34 -17.76 25.18
N THR A 85 4.57 -17.27 25.36
CA THR A 85 5.07 -16.07 24.65
C THR A 85 5.11 -16.28 23.13
N THR A 86 5.48 -17.48 22.67
CA THR A 86 5.46 -17.83 21.24
C THR A 86 4.03 -18.02 20.73
N LEU A 87 3.18 -18.68 21.51
CA LEU A 87 1.77 -18.88 21.17
C LEU A 87 1.03 -17.53 21.05
N SER A 88 1.28 -16.59 21.95
CA SER A 88 0.67 -15.25 21.90
C SER A 88 1.07 -14.50 20.62
N PHE A 89 2.33 -14.61 20.18
CA PHE A 89 2.79 -14.07 18.90
C PHE A 89 2.00 -14.68 17.72
N LEU A 90 1.90 -16.01 17.67
CA LEU A 90 1.17 -16.71 16.60
C LEU A 90 -0.31 -16.32 16.58
N LEU A 91 -0.96 -16.24 17.75
CA LEU A 91 -2.35 -15.78 17.87
C LEU A 91 -2.53 -14.36 17.35
N SER A 92 -1.56 -13.47 17.60
CA SER A 92 -1.57 -12.11 17.07
C SER A 92 -1.54 -12.08 15.54
N VAL A 93 -0.62 -12.83 14.92
CA VAL A 93 -0.45 -12.87 13.46
C VAL A 93 -1.66 -13.53 12.79
N VAL A 94 -2.11 -14.68 13.29
CA VAL A 94 -3.25 -15.41 12.73
C VAL A 94 -4.56 -14.64 12.92
N GLY A 95 -4.78 -14.06 14.10
CA GLY A 95 -5.94 -13.22 14.37
C GLY A 95 -5.98 -11.99 13.45
N SER A 96 -4.84 -11.33 13.27
CA SER A 96 -4.70 -10.20 12.33
C SER A 96 -4.99 -10.62 10.89
N TRP A 97 -4.52 -11.80 10.48
CA TRP A 97 -4.74 -12.33 9.14
C TRP A 97 -6.23 -12.60 8.88
N ALA A 98 -6.88 -13.33 9.77
CA ALA A 98 -8.31 -13.61 9.67
C ALA A 98 -9.14 -12.31 9.63
N ALA A 99 -8.82 -11.36 10.50
CA ALA A 99 -9.48 -10.06 10.55
C ALA A 99 -9.35 -9.26 9.25
N ILE A 100 -8.13 -9.16 8.69
CA ILE A 100 -7.86 -8.42 7.46
C ILE A 100 -8.52 -9.11 6.25
N LEU A 101 -8.51 -10.44 6.18
CA LEU A 101 -9.21 -11.19 5.14
C LEU A 101 -10.69 -10.85 5.14
N VAL A 102 -11.37 -11.01 6.29
CA VAL A 102 -12.81 -10.74 6.42
C VAL A 102 -13.14 -9.27 6.17
N ALA A 103 -12.31 -8.35 6.63
CA ALA A 103 -12.46 -6.92 6.34
C ALA A 103 -12.35 -6.61 4.84
N SER A 104 -11.59 -7.43 4.10
CA SER A 104 -11.28 -7.24 2.68
C SER A 104 -12.20 -8.00 1.71
N GLU A 105 -13.04 -8.92 2.18
CA GLU A 105 -13.90 -9.76 1.34
C GLU A 105 -14.97 -8.98 0.57
N SER A 106 -15.60 -7.98 1.21
CA SER A 106 -16.73 -7.26 0.62
C SER A 106 -16.62 -5.74 0.81
N ARG A 107 -17.26 -4.97 -0.08
CA ARG A 107 -17.30 -3.50 0.02
C ARG A 107 -18.24 -2.98 1.12
N GLY A 108 -19.03 -3.85 1.75
CA GLY A 108 -20.05 -3.49 2.72
C GLY A 108 -19.52 -3.14 4.12
N ARG A 109 -20.28 -2.34 4.87
CA ARG A 109 -19.95 -1.95 6.26
C ARG A 109 -19.88 -3.16 7.20
N PHE A 110 -20.68 -4.20 6.96
CA PHE A 110 -20.69 -5.42 7.76
C PHE A 110 -19.38 -6.22 7.70
N SER A 111 -18.67 -6.25 6.55
CA SER A 111 -17.33 -6.86 6.49
C SER A 111 -16.34 -6.19 7.44
N ARG A 112 -16.40 -4.86 7.51
CA ARG A 112 -15.48 -4.04 8.31
C ARG A 112 -15.73 -4.23 9.80
N ILE A 113 -17.00 -4.32 10.20
CA ILE A 113 -17.39 -4.62 11.58
C ILE A 113 -16.94 -6.05 11.96
N ARG A 114 -17.24 -7.06 11.14
CA ARG A 114 -16.80 -8.45 11.39
C ARG A 114 -15.27 -8.55 11.48
N GLY A 115 -14.55 -7.89 10.57
CA GLY A 115 -13.09 -7.80 10.62
C GLY A 115 -12.59 -7.11 11.89
N GLY A 116 -13.24 -6.02 12.32
CA GLY A 116 -12.92 -5.34 13.58
C GLY A 116 -13.12 -6.21 14.82
N VAL A 117 -14.22 -6.97 14.88
CA VAL A 117 -14.47 -7.94 15.95
C VAL A 117 -13.38 -9.02 15.97
N LEU A 118 -13.07 -9.63 14.82
CA LEU A 118 -12.01 -10.63 14.72
C LEU A 118 -10.64 -10.06 15.10
N MET A 119 -10.35 -8.80 14.73
CA MET A 119 -9.10 -8.15 15.12
C MET A 119 -9.01 -8.02 16.63
N ALA A 120 -10.07 -7.50 17.27
CA ALA A 120 -10.09 -7.36 18.71
C ALA A 120 -9.99 -8.69 19.46
N LEU A 121 -10.64 -9.75 18.95
CA LEU A 121 -10.49 -11.10 19.49
C LEU A 121 -9.04 -11.60 19.34
N GLY A 122 -8.38 -11.34 18.21
CA GLY A 122 -6.96 -11.67 18.02
C GLY A 122 -6.04 -10.92 18.99
N ILE A 123 -6.24 -9.61 19.15
CA ILE A 123 -5.48 -8.77 20.08
C ILE A 123 -5.72 -9.23 21.52
N ALA A 124 -6.98 -9.49 21.92
CA ALA A 124 -7.33 -9.98 23.24
C ALA A 124 -6.75 -11.36 23.53
N SER A 125 -6.83 -12.29 22.56
CA SER A 125 -6.25 -13.63 22.70
C SER A 125 -4.74 -13.57 22.87
N MET A 126 -4.05 -12.74 22.08
CA MET A 126 -2.63 -12.50 22.27
C MET A 126 -2.35 -11.93 23.66
N HIS A 127 -3.06 -10.88 24.07
CA HIS A 127 -2.83 -10.20 25.34
C HIS A 127 -3.04 -11.13 26.54
N LEU A 128 -4.17 -11.86 26.59
CA LEU A 128 -4.46 -12.80 27.67
C LEU A 128 -3.45 -13.95 27.73
N THR A 129 -3.06 -14.50 26.58
CA THR A 129 -2.02 -15.54 26.50
C THR A 129 -0.65 -14.99 26.92
N GLY A 130 -0.34 -13.74 26.56
CA GLY A 130 0.88 -13.04 26.98
C GLY A 130 0.92 -12.81 28.49
N MET A 131 -0.21 -12.43 29.10
CA MET A 131 -0.34 -12.32 30.55
C MET A 131 -0.22 -13.67 31.25
N GLN A 132 -0.76 -14.75 30.67
CA GLN A 132 -0.59 -16.11 31.19
C GLN A 132 0.85 -16.62 31.09
N ALA A 133 1.66 -16.04 30.20
CA ALA A 133 3.08 -16.37 30.09
C ALA A 133 3.89 -15.83 31.27
N ILE A 134 3.36 -14.90 32.06
CA ILE A 134 4.08 -14.28 33.17
C ILE A 134 4.27 -15.27 34.31
N GLU A 135 5.52 -15.43 34.70
CA GLU A 135 5.93 -16.14 35.90
C GLU A 135 6.45 -15.15 36.94
N THR A 136 5.72 -15.07 38.06
CA THR A 136 6.05 -14.22 39.19
C THR A 136 5.45 -14.81 40.47
N GLN A 137 5.90 -14.33 41.63
CA GLN A 137 5.43 -14.73 42.97
C GLN A 137 4.07 -14.11 43.32
N ALA A 138 3.13 -14.19 42.36
CA ALA A 138 1.76 -13.72 42.52
C ALA A 138 0.80 -14.57 41.70
N VAL A 139 -0.45 -14.59 42.17
CA VAL A 139 -1.61 -15.06 41.42
C VAL A 139 -2.27 -13.86 40.75
N ILE A 140 -2.52 -13.99 39.44
CA ILE A 140 -3.18 -12.98 38.62
C ILE A 140 -4.68 -13.28 38.61
N LEU A 141 -5.49 -12.38 39.17
CA LEU A 141 -6.95 -12.46 39.12
C LEU A 141 -7.48 -11.43 38.11
N TYR A 142 -8.49 -11.83 37.33
CA TYR A 142 -9.10 -11.00 36.30
C TYR A 142 -10.53 -10.63 36.68
N ASP A 143 -10.90 -9.37 36.52
CA ASP A 143 -12.30 -8.93 36.51
C ASP A 143 -12.94 -9.24 35.13
N PRO A 144 -13.93 -10.15 35.05
CA PRO A 144 -14.56 -10.53 33.79
C PRO A 144 -15.27 -9.37 33.08
N LEU A 145 -15.86 -8.43 33.84
CA LEU A 145 -16.62 -7.32 33.28
C LEU A 145 -15.69 -6.29 32.64
N MET A 146 -14.59 -5.96 33.31
CA MET A 146 -13.55 -5.08 32.74
C MET A 146 -12.81 -5.74 31.57
N THR A 147 -12.57 -7.04 31.63
CA THR A 147 -11.99 -7.80 30.51
C THR A 147 -12.92 -7.75 29.29
N LEU A 148 -14.22 -7.97 29.48
CA LEU A 148 -15.20 -7.88 28.40
C LEU A 148 -15.29 -6.46 27.82
N SER A 149 -15.25 -5.42 28.67
CA SER A 149 -15.29 -4.03 28.20
C SER A 149 -14.04 -3.67 27.38
N ALA A 150 -12.86 -4.19 27.72
CA ALA A 150 -11.64 -4.07 26.93
C ALA A 150 -11.80 -4.66 25.52
N VAL A 151 -12.36 -5.87 25.41
CA VAL A 151 -12.61 -6.54 24.14
C VAL A 151 -13.62 -5.78 23.29
N LEU A 152 -14.72 -5.29 23.89
CA LEU A 152 -15.74 -4.51 23.19
C LEU A 152 -15.21 -3.16 22.70
N ALA A 153 -14.44 -2.45 23.51
CA ALA A 153 -13.77 -1.21 23.11
C ALA A 153 -12.80 -1.45 21.96
N GLY A 154 -11.98 -2.51 22.07
CA GLY A 154 -11.08 -2.94 21.00
C GLY A 154 -11.82 -3.27 19.70
N ALA A 155 -12.98 -3.95 19.77
CA ALA A 155 -13.77 -4.32 18.61
C ALA A 155 -14.38 -3.10 17.91
N LEU A 156 -14.91 -2.15 18.69
CA LEU A 156 -15.46 -0.91 18.18
C LEU A 156 -14.39 -0.08 17.47
N LEU A 157 -13.25 0.15 18.12
CA LEU A 157 -12.15 0.94 17.56
C LEU A 157 -11.49 0.26 16.36
N SER A 158 -11.29 -1.07 16.41
CA SER A 158 -10.75 -1.81 15.26
C SER A 158 -11.71 -1.79 14.07
N GLY A 159 -13.02 -1.89 14.31
CA GLY A 159 -14.05 -1.73 13.28
C GLY A 159 -14.04 -0.33 12.67
N ALA A 160 -13.87 0.70 13.49
CA ALA A 160 -13.71 2.08 13.05
C ALA A 160 -12.41 2.29 12.24
N ALA A 161 -11.31 1.67 12.63
CA ALA A 161 -10.04 1.73 11.93
C ALA A 161 -10.13 1.10 10.53
N PHE A 162 -10.75 -0.08 10.40
CA PHE A 162 -11.05 -0.66 9.10
C PHE A 162 -12.04 0.22 8.31
N HIS A 163 -13.06 0.77 8.96
CA HIS A 163 -13.98 1.69 8.30
C HIS A 163 -13.24 2.89 7.69
N ALA A 164 -12.36 3.53 8.45
CA ALA A 164 -11.52 4.63 7.99
C ALA A 164 -10.61 4.20 6.83
N PHE A 165 -9.97 3.02 6.94
CA PHE A 165 -9.09 2.48 5.90
C PHE A 165 -9.81 2.30 4.55
N PHE A 166 -11.01 1.72 4.56
CA PHE A 166 -11.73 1.43 3.32
C PHE A 166 -12.54 2.62 2.76
N GLN A 167 -12.76 3.69 3.52
CA GLN A 167 -13.52 4.88 3.08
C GLN A 167 -12.64 6.04 2.64
N LEU A 168 -11.57 6.30 3.38
CA LEU A 168 -10.70 7.45 3.13
C LEU A 168 -9.70 7.13 2.02
N LYS A 169 -9.06 8.16 1.47
CA LYS A 169 -8.06 8.05 0.40
C LYS A 169 -6.74 8.72 0.80
N GLY A 170 -5.66 8.33 0.12
CA GLY A 170 -4.33 8.94 0.27
C GLY A 170 -3.81 8.91 1.70
N LEU A 171 -3.13 9.98 2.12
CA LEU A 171 -2.51 10.09 3.44
C LEU A 171 -3.55 10.04 4.59
N ARG A 172 -4.74 10.62 4.38
CA ARG A 172 -5.82 10.60 5.40
C ARG A 172 -6.24 9.18 5.77
N ARG A 173 -6.27 8.28 4.78
CA ARG A 173 -6.54 6.86 4.99
C ARG A 173 -5.53 6.23 5.93
N LEU A 174 -4.24 6.43 5.66
CA LEU A 174 -3.15 5.84 6.41
C LEU A 174 -3.12 6.39 7.84
N LEU A 175 -3.18 7.71 8.01
CA LEU A 175 -3.14 8.34 9.33
C LEU A 175 -4.35 7.95 10.18
N ALA A 176 -5.58 8.10 9.65
CA ALA A 176 -6.79 7.83 10.43
C ALA A 176 -6.90 6.36 10.86
N SER A 177 -6.65 5.42 9.94
CA SER A 177 -6.70 3.99 10.26
C SER A 177 -5.60 3.57 11.24
N SER A 178 -4.35 4.02 11.02
CA SER A 178 -3.22 3.65 11.88
C SER A 178 -3.38 4.21 13.29
N ILE A 179 -3.72 5.49 13.42
CA ILE A 179 -3.96 6.12 14.74
C ILE A 179 -5.13 5.44 15.45
N THR A 180 -6.21 5.13 14.74
CA THR A 180 -7.37 4.46 15.35
C THR A 180 -7.03 3.02 15.78
N PHE A 181 -6.18 2.30 15.04
CA PHE A 181 -5.65 1.01 15.49
C PHE A 181 -4.75 1.13 16.72
N VAL A 182 -3.86 2.14 16.76
CA VAL A 182 -3.06 2.41 17.96
C VAL A 182 -3.97 2.66 19.16
N LEU A 183 -5.01 3.48 19.00
CA LEU A 183 -6.01 3.71 20.05
C LEU A 183 -6.73 2.41 20.45
N ALA A 184 -7.08 1.54 19.50
CA ALA A 184 -7.70 0.25 19.80
C ALA A 184 -6.79 -0.66 20.64
N ILE A 185 -5.51 -0.75 20.28
CA ILE A 185 -4.50 -1.56 20.97
C ILE A 185 -4.26 -1.01 22.37
N CYS A 186 -4.06 0.31 22.50
CA CYS A 186 -3.86 0.97 23.79
C CYS A 186 -5.08 0.82 24.69
N ALA A 187 -6.30 1.06 24.17
CA ALA A 187 -7.52 0.92 24.95
C ALA A 187 -7.69 -0.51 25.47
N LEU A 188 -7.55 -1.51 24.59
CA LEU A 188 -7.64 -2.91 25.01
C LEU A 188 -6.56 -3.25 26.04
N HIS A 189 -5.30 -2.87 25.80
CA HIS A 189 -4.19 -3.15 26.70
C HIS A 189 -4.41 -2.53 28.09
N PHE A 190 -4.65 -1.22 28.18
CA PHE A 190 -4.76 -0.54 29.46
C PHE A 190 -6.05 -0.90 30.22
N ILE A 191 -7.18 -1.08 29.53
CA ILE A 191 -8.42 -1.54 30.20
C ILE A 191 -8.23 -2.98 30.70
N SER A 192 -7.56 -3.84 29.93
CA SER A 192 -7.26 -5.21 30.36
C SER A 192 -6.27 -5.23 31.52
N MET A 193 -5.20 -4.42 31.49
CA MET A 193 -4.30 -4.26 32.65
C MET A 193 -5.04 -3.76 33.89
N ALA A 194 -5.97 -2.81 33.72
CA ALA A 194 -6.81 -2.32 34.81
C ALA A 194 -7.76 -3.39 35.40
N SER A 195 -8.08 -4.44 34.64
CA SER A 195 -8.90 -5.56 35.11
C SER A 195 -8.14 -6.54 36.02
N ILE A 196 -6.81 -6.39 36.13
CA ILE A 196 -5.95 -7.34 36.82
C ILE A 196 -5.71 -6.93 38.28
N THR A 197 -5.79 -7.91 39.16
CA THR A 197 -5.37 -7.81 40.56
C THR A 197 -4.26 -8.82 40.84
N LEU A 198 -3.13 -8.34 41.34
CA LEU A 198 -2.01 -9.19 41.76
C LEU A 198 -2.14 -9.50 43.26
N VAL A 199 -2.25 -10.79 43.56
CA VAL A 199 -2.23 -11.33 44.93
C VAL A 199 -0.88 -12.00 45.17
N PRO A 200 0.02 -11.41 45.98
CA PRO A 200 1.32 -12.02 46.26
C PRO A 200 1.17 -13.42 46.87
N ASP A 201 1.96 -14.36 46.37
CA ASP A 201 2.05 -15.73 46.87
C ASP A 201 3.53 -16.11 47.02
N PRO A 202 4.13 -15.87 48.20
CA PRO A 202 5.54 -16.16 48.46
C PRO A 202 5.89 -17.66 48.36
N GLY A 203 4.89 -18.55 48.42
CA GLY A 203 5.09 -19.99 48.29
C GLY A 203 5.20 -20.46 46.84
N LYS A 204 4.83 -19.62 45.86
CA LYS A 204 4.89 -19.95 44.45
C LYS A 204 6.34 -19.92 43.95
N GLN A 205 6.87 -21.10 43.60
CA GLN A 205 8.19 -21.21 42.98
C GLN A 205 8.13 -20.79 41.52
N VAL A 206 9.03 -19.90 41.12
CA VAL A 206 9.24 -19.52 39.71
C VAL A 206 10.06 -20.64 39.05
N PRO A 207 9.56 -21.32 38.00
CA PRO A 207 10.28 -22.39 37.32
C PRO A 207 11.64 -21.92 36.77
N ALA A 208 12.61 -22.82 36.61
CA ALA A 208 13.92 -22.48 36.02
C ALA A 208 13.86 -22.27 34.50
N THR A 209 12.85 -22.81 33.82
CA THR A 209 12.65 -22.70 32.36
C THR A 209 11.87 -21.44 32.00
N VAL A 210 12.41 -20.29 32.34
CA VAL A 210 11.75 -18.99 32.17
C VAL A 210 12.69 -18.07 31.40
N LEU A 211 12.15 -17.36 30.40
CA LEU A 211 12.87 -16.29 29.72
C LEU A 211 13.02 -15.13 30.71
N ASP A 212 14.26 -14.77 30.98
CA ASP A 212 14.55 -13.55 31.71
C ASP A 212 14.11 -12.32 30.91
N ALA A 213 13.72 -11.26 31.62
CA ALA A 213 13.26 -10.01 31.03
C ALA A 213 14.29 -9.42 30.06
N SER A 214 15.58 -9.59 30.34
CA SER A 214 16.68 -9.14 29.49
C SER A 214 16.68 -9.82 28.11
N LEU A 215 16.52 -11.14 28.06
CA LEU A 215 16.46 -11.91 26.82
C LEU A 215 15.19 -11.58 26.03
N LEU A 216 14.05 -11.44 26.72
CA LEU A 216 12.80 -11.03 26.09
C LEU A 216 12.94 -9.63 25.46
N ALA A 217 13.59 -8.68 26.15
CA ALA A 217 13.85 -7.35 25.61
C ALA A 217 14.65 -7.41 24.30
N VAL A 218 15.67 -8.28 24.21
CA VAL A 218 16.43 -8.50 22.97
C VAL A 218 15.54 -9.02 21.85
N ILE A 219 14.69 -10.03 22.11
CA ILE A 219 13.78 -10.59 21.10
C ILE A 219 12.81 -9.51 20.59
N VAL A 220 12.28 -8.71 21.50
CA VAL A 220 11.36 -7.61 21.19
C VAL A 220 12.05 -6.51 20.38
N VAL A 221 13.30 -6.16 20.70
CA VAL A 221 14.10 -5.22 19.90
C VAL A 221 14.32 -5.76 18.49
N VAL A 222 14.69 -7.02 18.32
CA VAL A 222 14.85 -7.66 17.00
C VAL A 222 13.54 -7.61 16.19
N ALA A 223 12.41 -7.90 16.83
CA ALA A 223 11.09 -7.81 16.21
C ALA A 223 10.76 -6.36 15.78
N ALA A 224 11.01 -5.38 16.64
CA ALA A 224 10.81 -3.97 16.34
C ALA A 224 11.71 -3.47 15.20
N THR A 225 12.99 -3.84 15.20
CA THR A 225 13.93 -3.51 14.11
C THR A 225 13.48 -4.13 12.79
N THR A 226 13.07 -5.40 12.79
CA THR A 226 12.54 -6.08 11.59
C THR A 226 11.32 -5.35 11.04
N LEU A 227 10.42 -4.91 11.92
CA LEU A 227 9.23 -4.16 11.56
C LEU A 227 9.56 -2.78 10.96
N ILE A 228 10.55 -2.07 11.52
CA ILE A 228 11.06 -0.82 10.95
C ILE A 228 11.65 -1.05 9.56
N LEU A 229 12.45 -2.11 9.38
CA LEU A 229 13.02 -2.46 8.07
C LEU A 229 11.94 -2.78 7.04
N ILE A 230 10.88 -3.49 7.43
CA ILE A 230 9.71 -3.73 6.57
C ILE A 230 9.05 -2.40 6.19
N ALA A 231 8.81 -1.51 7.14
CA ALA A 231 8.21 -0.20 6.89
C ALA A 231 9.06 0.63 5.91
N LEU A 232 10.37 0.69 6.12
CA LEU A 232 11.31 1.38 5.24
C LEU A 232 11.36 0.76 3.84
N ALA A 233 11.39 -0.57 3.72
CA ALA A 233 11.37 -1.26 2.44
C ALA A 233 10.09 -0.94 1.65
N VAL A 234 8.94 -0.90 2.32
CA VAL A 234 7.66 -0.55 1.68
C VAL A 234 7.65 0.89 1.18
N VAL A 235 8.13 1.83 2.00
CA VAL A 235 8.26 3.24 1.61
C VAL A 235 9.22 3.40 0.44
N PHE A 236 10.36 2.70 0.46
CA PHE A 236 11.34 2.71 -0.62
C PHE A 236 10.77 2.17 -1.94
N ILE A 237 10.02 1.07 -1.89
CA ILE A 237 9.31 0.53 -3.06
C ILE A 237 8.30 1.57 -3.60
N GLU A 238 7.66 2.33 -2.70
CA GLU A 238 6.69 3.35 -3.09
C GLU A 238 7.32 4.59 -3.72
N SER A 239 8.46 5.06 -3.21
CA SER A 239 9.20 6.16 -3.83
C SER A 239 9.70 5.77 -5.22
N HIS A 240 10.27 4.56 -5.38
CA HIS A 240 10.81 4.13 -6.67
C HIS A 240 9.73 3.98 -7.76
N LEU A 241 8.52 3.54 -7.38
CA LEU A 241 7.39 3.50 -8.30
C LEU A 241 6.90 4.91 -8.71
N THR A 242 7.08 5.90 -7.84
CA THR A 242 6.73 7.30 -8.14
C THR A 242 7.70 7.90 -9.15
N ASP A 243 8.99 7.60 -9.03
CA ASP A 243 10.03 8.07 -9.96
C ASP A 243 9.84 7.51 -11.38
N LEU A 244 9.42 6.24 -11.51
CA LEU A 244 9.09 5.66 -12.81
C LEU A 244 7.92 6.38 -13.52
N ARG A 245 6.94 6.87 -12.76
CA ARG A 245 5.86 7.72 -13.32
C ARG A 245 6.38 9.08 -13.77
N GLY A 246 7.34 9.64 -13.03
CA GLY A 246 8.05 10.85 -13.43
C GLY A 246 8.79 10.68 -14.76
N LEU A 247 9.50 9.57 -14.95
CA LEU A 247 10.17 9.24 -16.20
C LEU A 247 9.17 9.06 -17.37
N ALA A 248 8.05 8.39 -17.13
CA ALA A 248 6.98 8.25 -18.12
C ALA A 248 6.33 9.60 -18.49
N ASN A 249 6.26 10.56 -17.56
CA ASN A 249 5.76 11.90 -17.85
C ASN A 249 6.80 12.79 -18.55
N ALA A 250 8.09 12.53 -18.34
CA ALA A 250 9.18 13.24 -19.01
C ALA A 250 9.39 12.79 -20.47
N SER A 251 8.76 11.69 -20.91
CA SER A 251 8.82 11.30 -22.33
C SER A 251 8.11 12.34 -23.19
N GLN A 252 8.73 12.69 -24.32
CA GLN A 252 8.11 13.58 -25.31
C GLN A 252 6.92 12.92 -26.03
N GLU A 253 6.81 11.60 -25.91
CA GLU A 253 5.73 10.77 -26.43
C GLU A 253 4.57 10.69 -25.43
N GLY A 254 3.35 10.63 -25.96
CA GLY A 254 2.17 10.29 -25.18
C GLY A 254 2.16 8.80 -24.87
N LEU A 255 2.05 8.42 -23.60
CA LEU A 255 2.01 7.01 -23.19
C LEU A 255 0.61 6.63 -22.74
N LEU A 256 0.10 5.52 -23.28
CA LEU A 256 -1.10 4.84 -22.82
C LEU A 256 -0.73 3.47 -22.27
N ILE A 257 -1.22 3.14 -21.07
CA ILE A 257 -1.05 1.79 -20.50
C ILE A 257 -2.37 1.04 -20.67
N LEU A 258 -2.28 -0.13 -21.30
CA LEU A 258 -3.37 -1.05 -21.54
C LEU A 258 -3.24 -2.27 -20.65
N ARG A 259 -4.39 -2.72 -20.13
CA ARG A 259 -4.54 -4.01 -19.47
C ARG A 259 -5.74 -4.72 -20.07
N GLU A 260 -5.55 -5.94 -20.54
CA GLU A 260 -6.61 -6.74 -21.19
C GLU A 260 -7.32 -5.96 -22.32
N GLY A 261 -6.53 -5.19 -23.10
CA GLY A 261 -7.04 -4.37 -24.21
C GLY A 261 -7.78 -3.08 -23.80
N ARG A 262 -7.76 -2.70 -22.51
CA ARG A 262 -8.43 -1.49 -22.00
C ARG A 262 -7.43 -0.51 -21.40
N ILE A 263 -7.66 0.79 -21.62
CA ILE A 263 -6.84 1.86 -21.07
C ILE A 263 -7.01 1.89 -19.54
N ILE A 264 -5.89 1.79 -18.82
CA ILE A 264 -5.85 1.92 -17.36
C ILE A 264 -5.11 3.16 -16.90
N ASP A 265 -4.19 3.69 -17.72
CA ASP A 265 -3.35 4.82 -17.37
C ASP A 265 -2.97 5.61 -18.63
N ALA A 266 -2.67 6.89 -18.46
CA ALA A 266 -2.26 7.80 -19.52
C ALA A 266 -1.35 8.90 -18.94
N ASN A 267 -0.18 9.10 -19.53
CA ASN A 267 0.73 10.17 -19.08
C ASN A 267 0.16 11.56 -19.42
N GLU A 268 0.74 12.61 -18.84
CA GLU A 268 0.29 13.99 -19.08
C GLU A 268 0.46 14.41 -20.54
N ARG A 269 1.51 13.93 -21.20
CA ARG A 269 1.78 14.22 -22.61
C ARG A 269 0.67 13.73 -23.52
N PHE A 270 0.16 12.52 -23.31
CA PHE A 270 -0.96 11.98 -24.07
C PHE A 270 -2.24 12.77 -23.81
N GLN A 271 -2.51 13.13 -22.56
CA GLN A 271 -3.69 13.92 -22.20
C GLN A 271 -3.63 15.32 -22.84
N GLY A 272 -2.45 15.94 -22.87
CA GLY A 272 -2.22 17.22 -23.56
C GLY A 272 -2.39 17.13 -25.08
N LEU A 273 -1.82 16.09 -25.70
CA LEU A 273 -1.91 15.88 -27.15
C LEU A 273 -3.34 15.56 -27.61
N SER A 274 -4.04 14.70 -26.89
CA SER A 274 -5.37 14.20 -27.27
C SER A 274 -6.53 15.07 -26.75
N GLY A 275 -6.31 15.88 -25.70
CA GLY A 275 -7.35 16.63 -25.00
C GLY A 275 -8.28 15.76 -24.13
N TRP A 276 -8.05 14.45 -24.07
CA TRP A 276 -8.80 13.54 -23.21
C TRP A 276 -8.19 13.49 -21.81
N LYS A 277 -9.03 13.46 -20.78
CA LYS A 277 -8.59 13.22 -19.39
C LYS A 277 -8.59 11.72 -19.09
N LEU A 278 -7.68 11.27 -18.23
CA LEU A 278 -7.61 9.87 -17.83
C LEU A 278 -8.95 9.32 -17.30
N ALA A 279 -9.70 10.13 -16.55
CA ALA A 279 -11.01 9.74 -16.03
C ALA A 279 -12.03 9.36 -17.12
N ASP A 280 -11.93 9.98 -18.31
CA ASP A 280 -12.81 9.72 -19.44
C ASP A 280 -12.31 8.58 -20.34
N LEU A 281 -11.02 8.22 -20.21
CA LEU A 281 -10.34 7.18 -20.98
C LEU A 281 -10.35 5.82 -20.26
N ALA A 282 -10.27 5.84 -18.94
CA ALA A 282 -10.14 4.64 -18.13
C ALA A 282 -11.26 3.62 -18.42
N GLY A 283 -10.88 2.40 -18.80
CA GLY A 283 -11.78 1.29 -19.14
C GLY A 283 -12.19 1.19 -20.61
N LYS A 284 -11.91 2.21 -21.44
CA LYS A 284 -12.19 2.18 -22.89
C LYS A 284 -11.10 1.42 -23.66
N ALA A 285 -11.46 0.92 -24.84
CA ALA A 285 -10.50 0.36 -25.77
C ALA A 285 -9.68 1.48 -26.45
N PRO A 286 -8.42 1.24 -26.84
CA PRO A 286 -7.60 2.23 -27.55
C PRO A 286 -8.21 2.67 -28.88
N SER A 287 -9.04 1.83 -29.52
CA SER A 287 -9.79 2.18 -30.73
C SER A 287 -10.80 3.33 -30.54
N ALA A 288 -11.11 3.71 -29.30
CA ALA A 288 -11.95 4.87 -29.02
C ALA A 288 -11.23 6.20 -29.31
N VAL A 289 -9.90 6.18 -29.42
CA VAL A 289 -9.06 7.37 -29.51
C VAL A 289 -8.07 7.26 -30.67
N LEU A 290 -7.67 6.05 -31.06
CA LEU A 290 -6.82 5.78 -32.21
C LEU A 290 -7.61 5.09 -33.31
N SER A 291 -7.54 5.62 -34.53
CA SER A 291 -8.02 4.98 -35.75
C SER A 291 -7.25 3.66 -35.97
N ALA A 292 -7.88 2.69 -36.64
CA ALA A 292 -7.44 1.29 -36.72
C ALA A 292 -5.91 1.09 -36.73
N ILE A 293 -5.38 0.39 -35.73
CA ILE A 293 -3.96 0.00 -35.66
C ILE A 293 -3.75 -1.13 -36.67
N GLN A 294 -3.23 -0.82 -37.86
CA GLN A 294 -2.93 -1.83 -38.88
C GLN A 294 -1.72 -2.65 -38.45
N GLY A 295 -1.95 -3.89 -38.03
CA GLY A 295 -0.90 -4.89 -37.83
C GLY A 295 0.03 -4.59 -36.66
N THR A 296 -0.37 -4.94 -35.45
CA THR A 296 0.51 -4.97 -34.27
C THR A 296 1.51 -6.12 -34.35
N GLY A 297 2.46 -6.01 -35.27
CA GLY A 297 3.74 -6.70 -35.13
C GLY A 297 4.50 -6.05 -33.98
N GLN A 298 4.91 -6.84 -32.98
CA GLN A 298 5.68 -6.35 -31.83
C GLN A 298 6.83 -5.43 -32.27
N ASN A 299 6.93 -4.25 -31.66
CA ASN A 299 7.99 -3.26 -31.88
C ASN A 299 8.08 -2.61 -33.27
N ARG A 300 7.09 -2.73 -34.15
CA ARG A 300 7.05 -1.91 -35.37
C ARG A 300 6.24 -0.63 -35.14
N PRO A 301 6.82 0.55 -35.38
CA PRO A 301 6.04 1.78 -35.42
C PRO A 301 4.99 1.66 -36.53
N SER A 302 3.74 1.99 -36.21
CA SER A 302 2.65 2.08 -37.17
C SER A 302 2.12 3.51 -37.15
N GLU A 303 2.02 4.13 -38.33
CA GLU A 303 1.30 5.40 -38.45
C GLU A 303 -0.20 5.16 -38.34
N THR A 304 -0.89 6.03 -37.61
CA THR A 304 -2.35 6.06 -37.50
C THR A 304 -2.83 7.48 -37.19
N LEU A 305 -4.13 7.65 -37.04
CA LEU A 305 -4.77 8.91 -36.69
C LEU A 305 -5.24 8.87 -35.24
N LEU A 306 -4.92 9.94 -34.50
CA LEU A 306 -5.40 10.20 -33.15
C LEU A 306 -6.61 11.13 -33.22
N ASN A 307 -7.74 10.66 -32.71
CA ASN A 307 -8.98 11.41 -32.60
C ASN A 307 -9.01 12.17 -31.27
N THR A 308 -8.71 13.47 -31.35
CA THR A 308 -8.75 14.35 -30.18
C THR A 308 -10.18 14.52 -29.67
N ARG A 309 -10.32 14.92 -28.40
CA ARG A 309 -11.63 15.19 -27.79
C ARG A 309 -12.43 16.27 -28.53
N ASN A 310 -11.72 17.20 -29.19
CA ASN A 310 -12.32 18.31 -29.93
C ASN A 310 -12.69 17.93 -31.38
N GLY A 311 -12.55 16.65 -31.75
CA GLY A 311 -12.88 16.15 -33.09
C GLY A 311 -11.81 16.41 -34.17
N ARG A 312 -10.63 16.92 -33.79
CA ARG A 312 -9.48 17.04 -34.70
C ARG A 312 -8.75 15.70 -34.81
N GLU A 313 -8.33 15.35 -36.02
CA GLU A 313 -7.45 14.21 -36.29
C GLU A 313 -5.99 14.67 -36.32
N ILE A 314 -5.11 13.94 -35.63
CA ILE A 314 -3.66 14.18 -35.60
C ILE A 314 -2.96 12.94 -36.13
N ALA A 315 -2.05 13.09 -37.09
CA ALA A 315 -1.21 11.99 -37.54
C ALA A 315 -0.20 11.63 -36.45
N VAL A 316 -0.24 10.37 -36.01
CA VAL A 316 0.61 9.87 -34.93
C VAL A 316 1.29 8.57 -35.32
N GLU A 317 2.50 8.37 -34.84
CA GLU A 317 3.19 7.10 -34.85
C GLU A 317 2.92 6.38 -33.53
N VAL A 318 2.50 5.11 -33.59
CA VAL A 318 2.22 4.30 -32.40
C VAL A 318 3.14 3.10 -32.37
N THR A 319 3.84 2.93 -31.25
CA THR A 319 4.65 1.75 -30.96
C THR A 319 4.10 1.02 -29.74
N ALA A 320 3.92 -0.30 -29.85
CA ALA A 320 3.44 -1.14 -28.76
C ALA A 320 4.58 -1.95 -28.15
N SER A 321 4.74 -1.85 -26.83
CA SER A 321 5.71 -2.63 -26.04
C SER A 321 5.02 -3.32 -24.86
N ARG A 322 5.46 -4.53 -24.51
CA ARG A 322 4.93 -5.25 -23.34
C ARG A 322 5.78 -4.96 -22.12
N ILE A 323 5.14 -4.57 -21.03
CA ILE A 323 5.79 -4.32 -19.74
C ILE A 323 5.07 -5.05 -18.61
N VAL A 324 5.74 -5.19 -17.47
CA VAL A 324 5.07 -5.56 -16.22
C VAL A 324 4.79 -4.29 -15.43
N TYR A 325 3.53 -3.85 -15.39
CA TYR A 325 3.10 -2.67 -14.64
C TYR A 325 2.25 -3.09 -13.44
N ARG A 326 2.65 -2.68 -12.23
CA ARG A 326 2.01 -3.06 -10.96
C ARG A 326 1.82 -4.59 -10.80
N GLY A 327 2.72 -5.36 -11.41
CA GLY A 327 2.69 -6.82 -11.37
C GLY A 327 1.77 -7.51 -12.38
N HIS A 328 1.13 -6.74 -13.26
CA HIS A 328 0.32 -7.26 -14.37
C HIS A 328 1.09 -7.13 -15.69
N ASN A 329 0.89 -8.09 -16.58
CA ASN A 329 1.34 -7.94 -17.96
C ASN A 329 0.47 -6.88 -18.63
N CYS A 330 1.08 -5.75 -18.95
CA CYS A 330 0.45 -4.61 -19.59
C CYS A 330 1.10 -4.35 -20.94
N GLU A 331 0.36 -3.71 -21.81
CA GLU A 331 0.87 -3.19 -23.07
C GLU A 331 0.95 -1.67 -22.96
N VAL A 332 2.09 -1.09 -23.32
CA VAL A 332 2.27 0.36 -23.39
C VAL A 332 2.24 0.73 -24.86
N LEU A 333 1.33 1.65 -25.20
CA LEU A 333 1.35 2.34 -26.48
C LEU A 333 2.08 3.66 -26.29
N ALA A 334 3.19 3.81 -26.98
CA ALA A 334 3.88 5.07 -27.15
C ALA A 334 3.33 5.76 -28.41
N VAL A 335 2.82 6.97 -28.25
CA VAL A 335 2.12 7.76 -29.26
C VAL A 335 2.94 9.03 -29.51
N ARG A 336 3.53 9.14 -30.69
CA ARG A 336 4.35 10.26 -31.10
C ARG A 336 3.62 11.09 -32.16
N ASP A 337 3.57 12.40 -31.95
CA ASP A 337 3.00 13.33 -32.92
C ASP A 337 3.94 13.48 -34.14
N LEU A 338 3.39 13.33 -35.34
CA LEU A 338 4.12 13.47 -36.60
C LEU A 338 3.90 14.83 -37.29
N THR A 339 3.19 15.76 -36.66
CA THR A 339 2.83 17.06 -37.27
C THR A 339 4.07 17.84 -37.72
N GLU A 340 5.07 18.00 -36.86
CA GLU A 340 6.31 18.71 -37.21
C GLU A 340 7.09 17.99 -38.32
N ARG A 341 7.11 16.66 -38.28
CA ARG A 341 7.81 15.86 -39.29
C ARG A 341 7.15 16.03 -40.67
N ARG A 342 5.82 15.93 -40.74
CA ARG A 342 5.08 16.12 -42.00
C ARG A 342 5.22 17.54 -42.53
N GLN A 343 5.14 18.55 -41.67
CA GLN A 343 5.37 19.94 -42.09
C GLN A 343 6.78 20.17 -42.63
N ALA A 344 7.80 19.56 -42.01
CA ALA A 344 9.16 19.62 -42.51
C ALA A 344 9.31 18.89 -43.86
N GLU A 345 8.71 17.72 -44.02
CA GLU A 345 8.70 16.95 -45.27
C GLU A 345 8.01 17.74 -46.40
N GLU A 346 6.82 18.30 -46.15
CA GLU A 346 6.08 19.14 -47.10
C GLU A 346 6.87 20.41 -47.46
N MET A 347 7.51 21.06 -46.48
CA MET A 347 8.35 22.23 -46.73
C MET A 347 9.58 21.88 -47.58
N ILE A 348 10.25 20.75 -47.30
CA ILE A 348 11.37 20.28 -48.11
C ILE A 348 10.93 19.98 -49.54
N GLU A 349 9.79 19.31 -49.72
CA GLU A 349 9.21 19.03 -51.03
C GLU A 349 8.85 20.33 -51.77
N HIS A 350 8.26 21.29 -51.06
CA HIS A 350 7.95 22.61 -51.59
C HIS A 350 9.22 23.34 -52.05
N LEU A 351 10.26 23.41 -51.22
CA LEU A 351 11.56 24.02 -51.53
C LEU A 351 12.31 23.31 -52.67
N ALA A 352 12.08 22.00 -52.86
CA ALA A 352 12.67 21.25 -53.97
C ALA A 352 12.03 21.61 -55.33
N HIS A 353 10.81 22.15 -55.33
CA HIS A 353 10.03 22.44 -56.54
C HIS A 353 9.67 23.92 -56.74
N HIS A 354 9.84 24.77 -55.73
CA HIS A 354 9.51 26.20 -55.76
C HIS A 354 10.71 27.05 -55.34
N ASP A 355 10.75 28.29 -55.80
CA ASP A 355 11.76 29.29 -55.45
C ASP A 355 11.42 29.98 -54.13
N VAL A 356 12.40 30.09 -53.23
CA VAL A 356 12.22 30.56 -51.84
C VAL A 356 11.81 32.03 -51.75
N LEU A 357 12.19 32.85 -52.74
CA LEU A 357 11.94 34.30 -52.71
C LEU A 357 10.60 34.66 -53.36
N THR A 358 10.17 33.89 -54.36
CA THR A 358 9.04 34.24 -55.22
C THR A 358 7.85 33.28 -55.11
N ASP A 359 8.03 32.13 -54.47
CA ASP A 359 7.05 31.04 -54.36
C ASP A 359 6.61 30.46 -55.73
N LEU A 360 7.33 30.82 -56.81
CA LEU A 360 7.07 30.33 -58.16
C LEU A 360 7.78 28.99 -58.40
N PRO A 361 7.27 28.16 -59.35
CA PRO A 361 7.95 26.93 -59.76
C PRO A 361 9.41 27.18 -60.11
N ASN A 362 10.31 26.43 -59.50
CA ASN A 362 11.72 26.53 -59.79
C ASN A 362 12.07 25.85 -61.13
N ARG A 363 13.31 26.01 -61.57
CA ARG A 363 13.79 25.47 -62.85
C ARG A 363 13.61 23.95 -62.96
N SER A 364 13.77 23.22 -61.86
CA SER A 364 13.60 21.76 -61.83
C SER A 364 12.15 21.34 -62.12
N LEU A 365 11.19 21.99 -61.45
CA LEU A 365 9.77 21.73 -61.68
C LEU A 365 9.33 22.16 -63.10
N PHE A 366 9.86 23.29 -63.59
CA PHE A 366 9.61 23.77 -64.95
C PHE A 366 10.10 22.79 -66.03
N ASP A 367 11.35 22.33 -65.94
CA ASP A 367 11.93 21.37 -66.89
C ASP A 367 11.18 20.04 -66.88
N THR A 368 10.73 19.59 -65.71
CA THR A 368 9.95 18.36 -65.55
C THR A 368 8.58 18.48 -66.24
N ARG A 369 7.86 19.59 -66.02
CA ARG A 369 6.55 19.82 -66.64
C ARG A 369 6.63 20.00 -68.16
N ILE A 370 7.67 20.67 -68.67
CA ILE A 370 7.89 20.79 -70.12
C ILE A 370 8.13 19.42 -70.75
N ARG A 371 8.96 18.56 -70.14
CA ARG A 371 9.20 17.20 -70.66
C ARG A 371 7.92 16.37 -70.67
N GLN A 372 7.10 16.46 -69.64
CA GLN A 372 5.78 15.80 -69.62
C GLN A 372 4.87 16.30 -70.74
N ALA A 373 4.78 17.62 -70.93
CA ALA A 373 3.96 18.20 -71.99
C ALA A 373 4.43 17.78 -73.40
N LEU A 374 5.74 17.71 -73.62
CA LEU A 374 6.33 17.24 -74.88
C LEU A 374 6.18 15.73 -75.12
N GLN A 375 5.91 14.93 -74.08
CA GLN A 375 5.62 13.49 -74.21
C GLN A 375 4.13 13.21 -74.47
N MET A 376 3.25 14.15 -74.11
CA MET A 376 1.80 14.06 -74.33
C MET A 376 1.35 14.70 -75.65
N ALA A 377 2.24 15.43 -76.33
CA ALA A 377 2.05 16.01 -77.66
C ALA A 377 2.68 15.11 -78.73
#